data_AF-A0A944YRV8-F1
#
_entry.id   AF-A0A944YRV8-F1
#
_cell.length_a   1.000
_cell.length_b   1.000
_cell.length_c   1.000
_cell.angle_alpha   90.00
_cell.angle_beta   90.00
_cell.angle_gamma   90.00
#
_symmetry.space_group_name_H-M   'P 1'
#
loop_
_entity.id
_entity.type
_entity.pdbx_description
1 polymer ?
#
loop_
_entity_poly.entity_id
_entity_poly.type
_entity_poly.pdbx_seq_one_letter_code
_entity_poly.pdbx_strand_id
1 'polypeptide(L)' 'INNIISDIIKAGQADKTIKKDIDADKLSLALWGNFTGIMPSSILSEKSITDFSPEDIIDYHFELLLNAIRT' A
#
# COMPACT_ATOMS: atom_id res chain seq x y z
N ILE A 1 -9.08 -10.69 4.38
CA ILE A 1 -8.23 -9.86 3.50
C ILE A 1 -6.79 -9.77 4.03
N ASN A 2 -6.58 -9.39 5.29
CA ASN A 2 -5.23 -9.26 5.86
C ASN A 2 -4.39 -10.53 5.78
N ASN A 3 -4.98 -11.71 6.05
CA ASN A 3 -4.24 -12.99 5.91
C ASN A 3 -3.75 -13.22 4.47
N ILE A 4 -4.57 -12.89 3.47
CA ILE A 4 -4.20 -13.00 2.05
C ILE A 4 -3.03 -12.06 1.73
N ILE A 5 -3.11 -10.81 2.19
CA ILE A 5 -2.05 -9.81 1.98
C ILE A 5 -0.75 -10.24 2.70
N SER A 6 -0.85 -10.75 3.92
CA SER A 6 0.29 -11.28 4.68
C SER A 6 0.94 -12.46 3.96
N ASP A 7 0.17 -13.39 3.42
CA ASP A 7 0.68 -14.55 2.68
C ASP A 7 1.40 -14.12 1.39
N ILE A 8 0.89 -13.09 0.69
CA ILE A 8 1.56 -12.49 -0.48
C ILE A 8 2.89 -11.85 -0.06
N ILE A 9 2.91 -11.10 1.05
CA ILE A 9 4.15 -10.49 1.57
C ILE A 9 5.18 -11.57 1.90
N LYS A 10 4.76 -12.66 2.55
CA LYS A 10 5.63 -13.82 2.88
C LYS A 10 6.17 -14.50 1.63
N ALA A 11 5.37 -14.61 0.57
CA ALA A 11 5.84 -15.10 -0.73
C ALA A 11 6.91 -14.18 -1.33
N GLY A 12 6.70 -12.86 -1.28
CA GLY A 12 7.70 -11.87 -1.73
C GLY A 12 8.99 -11.87 -0.90
N GLN A 13 8.91 -12.23 0.38
CA GLN A 13 10.10 -12.43 1.21
C GLN A 13 10.86 -13.71 0.84
N ALA A 14 10.15 -14.74 0.37
CA ALA A 14 10.74 -16.00 -0.08
C ALA A 14 11.48 -15.83 -1.42
N ASP A 15 10.89 -15.08 -2.36
CA ASP A 15 11.47 -14.78 -3.67
C ASP A 15 12.45 -13.59 -3.68
N LYS A 16 12.58 -12.89 -2.53
CA LYS A 16 13.47 -11.74 -2.29
C LYS A 16 13.06 -10.45 -3.01
N THR A 17 11.79 -10.31 -3.40
CA THR A 17 11.23 -9.03 -3.86
C THR A 17 10.86 -8.09 -2.72
N ILE A 18 10.70 -8.61 -1.49
CA ILE A 18 10.41 -7.86 -0.27
C ILE A 18 11.47 -8.13 0.80
N LYS A 19 11.88 -7.10 1.55
CA LYS A 19 12.82 -7.22 2.67
C LYS A 19 12.34 -8.22 3.73
N LYS A 20 13.26 -9.06 4.20
CA LYS A 20 12.96 -10.15 5.16
C LYS A 20 12.69 -9.69 6.60
N ASP A 21 13.10 -8.48 6.96
CA ASP A 21 12.94 -7.91 8.31
C ASP A 21 11.56 -7.26 8.52
N ILE A 22 10.75 -7.18 7.47
CA ILE A 22 9.39 -6.65 7.53
C ILE A 22 8.47 -7.67 8.21
N ASP A 23 7.73 -7.20 9.20
CA ASP A 23 6.63 -7.95 9.82
C ASP A 23 5.43 -7.97 8.86
N ALA A 24 5.23 -9.12 8.20
CA ALA A 24 4.20 -9.30 7.18
C ALA A 24 2.78 -9.09 7.71
N ASP A 25 2.51 -9.50 8.95
CA ASP A 25 1.18 -9.38 9.54
C ASP A 25 0.90 -7.91 9.87
N LYS A 26 1.86 -7.18 10.45
CA LYS A 26 1.71 -5.73 10.68
C LYS A 26 1.60 -4.93 9.39
N LEU A 27 2.42 -5.25 8.38
CA LEU A 27 2.35 -4.58 7.09
C LEU A 27 0.98 -4.83 6.43
N SER A 28 0.44 -6.04 6.52
CA SER A 28 -0.89 -6.35 5.97
C SER A 28 -2.00 -5.47 6.56
N LEU A 29 -1.97 -5.24 7.87
CA LEU A 29 -2.91 -4.37 8.57
C LEU A 29 -2.75 -2.91 8.13
N ALA A 30 -1.50 -2.44 8.05
CA ALA A 30 -1.20 -1.08 7.63
C ALA A 30 -1.64 -0.83 6.18
N LEU A 31 -1.40 -1.78 5.27
CA LEU A 31 -1.83 -1.68 3.87
C LEU A 31 -3.35 -1.61 3.78
N TRP A 32 -4.06 -2.54 4.40
CA TRP A 32 -5.52 -2.55 4.34
C TRP A 32 -6.13 -1.28 4.93
N GLY A 33 -5.61 -0.80 6.07
CA GLY A 33 -6.04 0.45 6.68
C GLY A 33 -5.81 1.67 5.80
N ASN A 34 -4.62 1.78 5.21
CA ASN A 34 -4.29 2.88 4.30
C ASN A 34 -5.17 2.85 3.04
N PHE A 35 -5.33 1.69 2.39
CA PHE A 35 -6.16 1.61 1.19
C PHE A 35 -7.64 1.92 1.44
N THR A 36 -8.19 1.43 2.56
CA THR A 36 -9.59 1.71 2.90
C THR A 36 -9.83 3.14 3.39
N GLY A 37 -8.79 3.87 3.81
CA GLY A 37 -8.89 5.29 4.13
C GLY A 37 -8.63 6.20 2.91
N ILE A 38 -7.57 5.92 2.15
CA ILE A 38 -7.11 6.76 1.05
C ILE A 38 -8.05 6.65 -0.14
N MET A 39 -8.37 5.44 -0.64
CA MET A 39 -9.19 5.34 -1.86
C MET A 39 -10.54 6.04 -1.74
N PRO A 40 -11.35 5.81 -0.68
CA PRO A 40 -12.62 6.51 -0.54
C PRO A 40 -12.43 8.02 -0.37
N SER A 41 -11.42 8.47 0.38
CA SER A 41 -11.19 9.91 0.56
C SER A 41 -10.73 10.59 -0.73
N SER A 42 -9.91 9.94 -1.55
CA SER A 42 -9.49 10.46 -2.86
C SER A 42 -10.64 10.52 -3.87
N ILE A 43 -11.51 9.51 -3.90
CA ILE A 43 -12.66 9.46 -4.82
C ILE A 43 -13.80 10.40 -4.36
N LEU A 44 -14.06 10.48 -3.05
CA LEU A 44 -15.18 11.24 -2.49
C LEU A 44 -14.81 12.69 -2.11
N SER A 45 -13.54 13.08 -2.23
CA SER A 45 -13.12 14.45 -1.94
C SER A 45 -13.72 15.42 -2.97
N GLU A 46 -14.69 16.23 -2.54
CA GLU A 46 -15.21 17.37 -3.31
C GLU A 46 -14.15 18.46 -3.55
N LYS A 47 -13.05 18.43 -2.80
CA LYS A 47 -11.87 19.25 -3.08
C LYS A 47 -11.04 18.55 -4.14
N SER A 48 -11.13 19.00 -5.39
CA SER A 48 -10.05 18.76 -6.34
C SER A 48 -8.78 19.37 -5.76
N ILE A 49 -7.79 18.55 -5.42
CA ILE A 49 -6.43 19.06 -5.38
C ILE A 49 -6.15 19.39 -6.84
N THR A 50 -6.08 20.68 -7.18
CA THR A 50 -6.31 21.20 -8.54
C THR A 50 -5.32 20.72 -9.61
N ASP A 51 -4.31 19.94 -9.23
CA ASP A 51 -3.23 19.49 -10.11
C ASP A 51 -3.08 17.96 -10.17
N PHE A 52 -3.86 17.18 -9.41
CA PHE A 52 -3.72 15.73 -9.32
C PHE A 52 -5.06 15.01 -9.39
N SER A 53 -5.12 13.97 -10.21
CA SER A 53 -6.21 13.01 -10.23
C SER A 53 -6.16 12.11 -8.97
N PRO A 54 -7.30 11.52 -8.55
CA PRO A 54 -7.30 10.50 -7.51
C PRO A 54 -6.33 9.34 -7.81
N GLU A 55 -6.16 8.97 -9.07
CA GLU A 55 -5.22 7.97 -9.54
C GLU A 55 -3.76 8.37 -9.23
N ASP A 56 -3.38 9.62 -9.48
CA ASP A 56 -2.02 10.13 -9.18
C ASP A 56 -1.69 10.00 -7.69
N ILE A 57 -2.68 10.23 -6.82
CA ILE A 57 -2.53 10.12 -5.36
C ILE A 57 -2.32 8.65 -4.97
N ILE A 58 -3.06 7.73 -5.57
CA ILE A 58 -2.95 6.29 -5.31
C ILE A 58 -1.58 5.78 -5.78
N ASP A 59 -1.17 6.14 -6.99
CA ASP A 59 0.11 5.74 -7.58
C ASP A 59 1.29 6.24 -6.74
N TYR A 60 1.24 7.49 -6.28
CA TYR A 60 2.27 8.04 -5.39
C TYR A 60 2.37 7.28 -4.06
N HIS A 61 1.23 6.89 -3.46
CA HIS A 61 1.25 6.07 -2.24
C HIS A 61 1.86 4.68 -2.47
N PHE A 62 1.58 4.05 -3.61
CA PHE A 62 2.20 2.79 -3.99
C PHE A 62 3.71 2.93 -4.18
N GLU A 63 4.17 3.99 -4.83
CA GLU A 63 5.61 4.26 -5.00
C GLU A 63 6.32 4.43 -3.65
N LEU A 64 5.77 5.21 -2.72
CA LEU A 64 6.32 5.34 -1.36
C LEU A 64 6.38 4.00 -0.63
N LEU A 65 5.33 3.20 -0.73
CA LEU A 65 5.29 1.86 -0.15
C LEU A 65 6.37 0.95 -0.75
N LEU A 66 6.45 0.90 -2.08
CA LEU A 66 7.41 0.06 -2.80
C LEU A 66 8.84 0.42 -2.42
N ASN A 67 9.17 1.71 -2.32
CA ASN A 67 10.48 2.17 -1.88
C ASN A 67 10.80 1.75 -0.43
N ALA A 68 9.81 1.67 0.44
CA ALA A 68 10.01 1.21 1.81
C ALA A 68 10.29 -0.30 1.90
N ILE A 69 9.62 -1.11 1.06
CA ILE A 69 9.58 -2.57 1.22
C ILE A 69 10.49 -3.37 0.27
N ARG A 70 10.91 -2.79 -0.86
CA ARG A 70 11.76 -3.46 -1.87
C ARG A 70 13.19 -3.68 -1.36
N THR A 71 13.76 -4.80 -1.77
CA THR A 71 15.14 -5.22 -1.46
C THR A 71 16.20 -4.36 -2.14
#